data_AF-A0A0D9QXJ4-F1
#
_entry.id   AF-A0A0D9QXJ4-F1
#
_cell.length_a   1.000
_cell.length_b   1.000
_cell.length_c   1.000
_cell.angle_alpha   90.00
_cell.angle_beta   90.00
_cell.angle_gamma   90.00
#
_symmetry.space_group_name_H-M   'P 1'
#
loop_
_entity.id
_entity.type
_entity.pdbx_description
1 polymer ?
#
loop_
_entity_poly.entity_id
_entity_poly.type
_entity_poly.pdbx_seq_one_letter_code
_entity_poly.pdbx_strand_id
1 'polypeptide(L)'
;MSLLHSSATRVPGASGSLCALLALLLLLTPPGPRSPAGPVAAALRELRCSCLQTTQGVQPEKISNLQVFAIGPQCSEVEVVASLKNGTEVCLDPQAPFLKKVIQKILNGENKDN
;
A
#
# COMPACT_ATOMS: atom_id res chain seq x y z
N MET A 1 -30.88 37.63 -17.35
CA MET A 1 -30.46 38.98 -17.83
C MET A 1 -30.12 39.80 -16.59
N SER A 2 -28.97 40.41 -16.33
CA SER A 2 -27.64 40.42 -16.93
C SER A 2 -26.69 41.02 -15.87
N LEU A 3 -25.52 40.42 -15.70
CA LEU A 3 -24.19 41.01 -15.49
C LEU A 3 -24.01 42.13 -14.45
N LEU A 4 -23.42 41.77 -13.30
CA LEU A 4 -22.61 42.68 -12.49
C LEU A 4 -21.36 43.09 -13.29
N HIS A 5 -21.20 44.40 -13.48
CA HIS A 5 -20.10 45.00 -14.20
C HIS A 5 -18.78 44.89 -13.43
N SER A 6 -17.82 44.25 -14.12
CA SER A 6 -16.37 44.39 -14.11
C SER A 6 -15.75 45.40 -13.14
N SER A 7 -14.91 44.88 -12.23
CA SER A 7 -13.81 45.59 -11.60
C SER A 7 -12.76 45.99 -12.65
N ALA A 8 -12.51 47.30 -12.78
CA ALA A 8 -11.42 47.83 -13.57
C ALA A 8 -10.25 48.24 -12.67
N THR A 9 -9.27 47.35 -12.48
CA THR A 9 -7.95 47.71 -11.98
C THR A 9 -7.05 48.06 -13.17
N ARG A 10 -6.72 49.34 -13.33
CA ARG A 10 -5.63 49.78 -14.22
C ARG A 10 -4.30 49.41 -13.56
N VAL A 11 -3.47 48.62 -14.24
CA VAL A 11 -2.06 48.46 -13.90
C VAL A 11 -1.23 49.15 -15.00
N PRO A 12 -0.29 50.06 -14.64
CA PRO A 12 0.55 50.77 -15.59
C PRO A 12 1.51 49.84 -16.34
N GLY A 13 1.70 50.11 -17.62
CA GLY A 13 2.56 49.36 -18.52
C GLY A 13 4.04 49.49 -18.17
N ALA A 14 4.69 48.32 -18.10
CA ALA A 14 6.10 48.02 -18.36
C ALA A 14 6.37 46.51 -18.20
N SER A 15 5.45 45.78 -17.57
CA SER A 15 5.54 44.34 -17.27
C SER A 15 4.64 43.47 -18.16
N GLY A 16 4.09 43.99 -19.26
CA GLY A 16 3.15 43.24 -20.11
C GLY A 16 3.81 42.11 -20.91
N SER A 17 5.03 42.35 -21.42
CA SER A 17 5.77 41.38 -22.23
C SER A 17 6.20 40.16 -21.41
N LEU A 18 6.76 40.39 -20.21
CA LEU A 18 7.17 39.32 -19.30
C LEU A 18 5.96 38.52 -18.79
N CYS A 19 4.85 39.18 -18.45
CA CYS A 19 3.62 38.50 -18.07
C CYS A 19 3.01 37.70 -19.23
N ALA A 20 3.04 38.22 -20.45
CA ALA A 20 2.57 37.51 -21.64
C ALA A 20 3.44 36.28 -21.95
N LEU A 21 4.77 36.40 -21.82
CA LEU A 21 5.70 35.28 -21.97
C LEU A 21 5.47 34.21 -20.89
N LEU A 22 5.34 34.61 -19.62
CA LEU A 22 5.01 33.70 -18.52
C LEU A 22 3.67 32.97 -18.73
N ALA A 23 2.64 33.69 -19.18
CA ALA A 23 1.34 33.11 -19.51
C ALA A 23 1.43 32.13 -20.68
N LEU A 24 2.21 32.44 -21.72
CA LEU A 24 2.42 31.54 -22.86
C LEU A 24 3.17 30.27 -22.43
N LEU A 25 4.22 30.38 -21.62
CA LEU A 25 4.95 29.22 -21.09
C LEU A 25 4.03 28.30 -20.26
N LEU A 26 3.14 28.85 -19.45
CA LEU A 26 2.15 28.09 -18.67
C LEU A 26 1.13 27.34 -19.54
N LEU A 27 0.77 27.91 -20.71
CA LEU A 27 -0.11 27.27 -21.69
C LEU A 27 0.57 26.13 -22.46
N LEU A 28 1.90 26.21 -22.67
CA LEU A 28 2.66 25.16 -23.33
C LEU A 28 2.96 23.95 -22.42
N THR A 29 2.82 24.09 -21.10
CA THR A 29 2.93 22.96 -20.18
C THR A 29 1.56 22.29 -20.03
N PRO A 30 1.33 21.08 -20.57
CA PRO A 30 0.10 20.36 -20.29
C PRO A 30 0.01 20.10 -18.77
N PRO A 31 -1.20 20.18 -18.17
CA PRO A 31 -1.42 19.75 -16.79
C PRO A 31 -1.19 18.23 -16.72
N GLY A 32 0.08 17.85 -16.57
CA GLY A 32 0.47 16.46 -16.39
C GLY A 32 -0.08 16.00 -15.05
N PRO A 33 -0.73 14.83 -14.97
CA PRO A 33 -0.95 14.18 -13.70
C PRO A 33 0.41 14.05 -13.03
N ARG A 34 0.56 14.68 -11.86
CA ARG A 34 1.60 14.28 -10.90
C ARG A 34 1.21 12.91 -10.37
N SER A 35 1.28 11.91 -11.24
CA SER A 35 1.26 10.53 -10.77
C SER A 35 2.56 10.36 -10.00
N PRO A 36 2.53 9.98 -8.71
CA PRO A 36 3.74 9.63 -8.00
C PRO A 36 4.20 8.26 -8.51
N ALA A 37 4.59 8.19 -9.78
CA ALA A 37 5.49 7.14 -10.24
C ALA A 37 6.90 7.57 -9.81
N GLY A 38 7.11 7.60 -8.49
CA GLY A 38 8.47 7.53 -7.96
C GLY A 38 9.13 6.26 -8.50
N PRO A 39 10.47 6.20 -8.53
CA PRO A 39 11.14 4.94 -8.86
C PRO A 39 10.50 3.89 -7.95
N VAL A 40 9.98 2.83 -8.55
CA VAL A 40 9.81 1.58 -7.83
C VAL A 40 11.25 1.20 -7.50
N ALA A 41 11.76 1.76 -6.40
CA ALA A 41 12.80 1.13 -5.66
C ALA A 41 12.16 -0.22 -5.33
N ALA A 42 12.41 -1.20 -6.20
CA ALA A 42 12.56 -2.56 -5.76
C ALA A 42 13.62 -2.43 -4.67
N ALA A 43 13.15 -2.14 -3.46
CA ALA A 43 13.96 -2.24 -2.28
C ALA A 43 14.53 -3.63 -2.45
N LEU A 44 15.84 -3.72 -2.66
CA LEU A 44 16.60 -4.92 -2.38
C LEU A 44 16.45 -5.12 -0.87
N ARG A 45 15.23 -5.47 -0.45
CA ARG A 45 14.96 -6.26 0.73
C ARG A 45 15.86 -7.47 0.50
N GLU A 46 16.72 -7.71 1.46
CA GLU A 46 17.65 -8.84 1.42
C GLU A 46 16.87 -10.08 0.97
N LEU A 47 17.46 -10.91 0.12
CA LEU A 47 16.85 -12.12 -0.46
C LEU A 47 16.70 -13.23 0.60
N ARG A 48 16.20 -12.86 1.77
CA ARG A 48 16.05 -13.69 2.96
C ARG A 48 14.57 -13.77 3.27
N CYS A 49 14.16 -14.98 3.62
CA CYS A 49 12.85 -15.24 4.18
C CYS A 49 12.68 -14.44 5.48
N SER A 50 11.48 -13.91 5.70
CA SER A 50 11.14 -13.20 6.93
C SER A 50 11.14 -14.15 8.14
N CYS A 51 10.82 -15.42 7.91
CA CYS A 51 10.76 -16.48 8.87
C CYS A 51 12.07 -17.28 8.87
N LEU A 52 12.84 -17.18 9.95
CA LEU A 52 14.02 -18.02 10.18
C LEU A 52 13.69 -19.30 10.95
N GLN A 53 12.59 -19.28 11.71
CA GLN A 53 12.12 -20.40 12.52
C GLN A 53 10.61 -20.47 12.48
N THR A 54 10.08 -21.69 12.46
CA THR A 54 8.64 -21.95 12.46
C THR A 54 8.20 -22.52 13.80
N THR A 55 6.98 -22.16 14.19
CA THR A 55 6.29 -22.68 15.37
C THR A 55 5.43 -23.85 14.96
N GLN A 56 5.59 -24.98 15.66
CA GLN A 56 4.93 -26.25 15.35
C GLN A 56 3.45 -26.33 15.79
N GLY A 57 2.94 -25.33 16.51
CA GLY A 57 1.56 -25.35 16.95
C GLY A 57 1.10 -24.05 17.62
N VAL A 58 -0.10 -23.62 17.25
CA VAL A 58 -0.79 -22.47 17.83
C VAL A 58 -2.28 -22.82 17.97
N GLN A 59 -2.89 -22.40 19.07
CA GLN A 59 -4.33 -22.54 19.26
C GLN A 59 -5.07 -21.55 18.34
N PRO A 60 -5.97 -22.00 17.45
CA PRO A 60 -6.67 -21.14 16.50
C PRO A 60 -7.40 -19.98 17.18
N GLU A 61 -7.92 -20.18 18.39
CA GLU A 61 -8.68 -19.19 19.17
C GLU A 61 -7.81 -17.98 19.60
N LYS A 62 -6.49 -18.15 19.62
CA LYS A 62 -5.51 -17.11 19.95
C LYS A 62 -5.04 -16.32 18.73
N ILE A 63 -5.35 -16.77 17.52
CA ILE A 63 -4.95 -16.10 16.27
C ILE A 63 -5.96 -14.98 16.00
N SER A 64 -5.45 -13.79 15.68
CA SER A 64 -6.25 -12.64 15.26
C SER A 64 -6.18 -12.43 13.75
N ASN A 65 -5.05 -12.73 13.12
CA ASN A 65 -4.87 -12.60 11.68
C ASN A 65 -3.89 -13.66 11.15
N LEU A 66 -4.06 -14.07 9.90
CA LEU A 66 -3.16 -14.97 9.18
C LEU A 66 -2.72 -14.33 7.87
N GLN A 67 -1.42 -14.17 7.70
CA GLN A 67 -0.79 -13.66 6.48
C GLN A 67 -0.04 -14.80 5.78
N VAL A 68 -0.22 -14.89 4.46
CA VAL A 68 0.44 -15.91 3.62
C VAL A 68 1.25 -15.21 2.55
N PHE A 69 2.55 -15.49 2.51
CA PHE A 69 3.48 -14.98 1.52
C PHE A 69 3.83 -16.11 0.55
N ALA A 70 3.51 -15.89 -0.73
CA ALA A 70 3.85 -16.83 -1.78
C ALA A 70 5.35 -16.79 -2.09
N ILE A 71 5.83 -17.84 -2.77
CA ILE A 71 7.19 -17.93 -3.30
C ILE A 71 7.46 -16.70 -4.18
N GLY A 72 8.60 -16.05 -3.95
CA GLY A 72 8.98 -14.83 -4.66
C GLY A 72 10.49 -14.67 -4.79
N PRO A 73 10.95 -13.57 -5.40
CA PRO A 73 12.38 -13.30 -5.52
C PRO A 73 13.07 -13.14 -4.15
N GLN A 74 12.31 -12.76 -3.12
CA GLN A 74 12.79 -12.52 -1.76
C GLN A 74 13.00 -13.82 -0.96
N CYS A 75 12.17 -14.84 -1.21
CA CYS A 75 12.17 -16.11 -0.49
C CYS A 75 11.63 -17.22 -1.41
N SER A 76 12.38 -18.33 -1.50
CA SER A 76 12.02 -19.48 -2.34
C SER A 76 10.97 -20.40 -1.71
N GLU A 77 10.54 -20.11 -0.48
CA GLU A 77 9.58 -20.90 0.28
C GLU A 77 8.31 -20.09 0.54
N VAL A 78 7.21 -20.80 0.79
CA VAL A 78 5.96 -20.17 1.24
C VAL A 78 6.09 -19.84 2.73
N GLU A 79 5.76 -18.63 3.11
CA GLU A 79 5.79 -18.22 4.52
C GLU A 79 4.37 -17.98 5.02
N VAL A 80 4.09 -18.41 6.25
CA VAL A 80 2.81 -18.18 6.90
C VAL A 80 3.09 -17.51 8.24
N VAL A 81 2.57 -16.30 8.41
CA VAL A 81 2.73 -15.51 9.63
C VAL A 81 1.38 -15.36 10.30
N ALA A 82 1.27 -15.82 11.54
CA ALA A 82 0.09 -15.62 12.37
C ALA A 82 0.33 -14.49 13.35
N SER A 83 -0.56 -13.49 13.34
CA SER A 83 -0.65 -12.50 14.39
C SER A 83 -1.58 -13.06 15.48
N LEU A 84 -1.13 -13.04 16.72
CA LEU A 84 -1.89 -13.49 17.88
C LEU A 84 -2.65 -12.31 18.52
N LYS A 85 -3.71 -12.61 19.26
CA LYS A 85 -4.52 -11.62 19.98
C LYS A 85 -3.73 -10.82 21.03
N ASN A 86 -2.61 -11.34 21.50
CA ASN A 86 -1.70 -10.62 22.41
C ASN A 86 -0.73 -9.67 21.67
N GLY A 87 -0.83 -9.56 20.34
CA GLY A 87 0.03 -8.72 19.50
C GLY A 87 1.35 -9.38 19.08
N THR A 88 1.60 -10.64 19.47
CA THR A 88 2.80 -11.38 19.05
C THR A 88 2.62 -11.92 17.63
N GLU A 89 3.67 -11.86 16.82
CA GLU A 89 3.73 -12.50 15.52
C GLU A 89 4.55 -13.79 15.60
N VAL A 90 4.04 -14.85 14.98
CA VAL A 90 4.71 -16.14 14.93
C VAL A 90 4.65 -16.71 13.52
N CYS A 91 5.77 -17.24 13.05
CA CYS A 91 5.83 -17.99 11.80
C CYS A 91 5.29 -19.40 12.01
N LEU A 92 4.45 -19.89 11.11
CA LEU A 92 3.91 -21.24 11.10
C LEU A 92 4.50 -22.03 9.92
N ASP A 93 4.65 -23.33 10.11
CA ASP A 93 5.12 -24.22 9.04
C ASP A 93 3.98 -24.49 8.03
N PRO A 94 4.15 -24.12 6.74
CA PRO A 94 3.14 -24.35 5.70
C PRO A 94 2.84 -25.83 5.44
N GLN A 95 3.77 -26.74 5.76
CA GLN A 95 3.61 -28.19 5.59
C GLN A 95 2.99 -28.87 6.81
N ALA A 96 2.82 -28.15 7.92
CA ALA A 96 2.36 -28.77 9.16
C ALA A 96 0.85 -29.13 9.11
N PRO A 97 0.47 -30.36 9.50
CA PRO A 97 -0.93 -30.81 9.46
C PRO A 97 -1.90 -29.95 10.30
N PHE A 98 -1.43 -29.31 11.37
CA PHE A 98 -2.26 -28.47 12.22
C PHE A 98 -2.70 -27.18 11.51
N LEU A 99 -1.90 -26.66 10.57
CA LEU A 99 -2.17 -25.39 9.91
C LEU A 99 -3.48 -25.44 9.11
N LYS A 100 -3.77 -26.58 8.48
CA LYS A 100 -5.06 -26.80 7.81
C LYS A 100 -6.25 -26.65 8.76
N LYS A 101 -6.12 -27.16 9.99
CA LYS A 101 -7.17 -27.03 11.03
C LYS A 101 -7.32 -25.59 11.50
N VAL A 102 -6.21 -24.87 11.63
CA VAL A 102 -6.20 -23.43 11.96
C VAL A 102 -6.96 -22.65 10.90
N ILE A 103 -6.59 -22.79 9.63
CA ILE A 103 -7.21 -22.09 8.50
C ILE A 103 -8.72 -22.39 8.46
N GLN A 104 -9.10 -23.67 8.56
CA GLN A 104 -10.51 -24.07 8.54
C GLN A 104 -11.30 -23.44 9.70
N LYS A 105 -10.74 -23.36 10.91
CA LYS A 105 -11.43 -22.73 12.03
C LYS A 105 -11.59 -21.22 11.85
N ILE A 106 -10.57 -20.54 11.31
CA ILE A 106 -10.64 -19.09 11.06
C ILE A 106 -11.75 -18.80 10.03
N LEU A 107 -11.74 -19.49 8.88
CA LEU A 107 -12.74 -19.33 7.82
C LEU A 107 -14.17 -19.67 8.27
N ASN A 108 -14.32 -20.67 9.16
CA ASN A 108 -15.62 -21.04 9.70
C ASN A 108 -16.09 -20.08 10.81
N GLY A 109 -15.17 -19.46 11.54
CA GLY A 109 -15.47 -18.48 12.59
C GLY A 109 -16.00 -17.18 12.00
N GLU A 110 -15.41 -16.69 10.91
CA GLU A 110 -15.85 -15.47 10.22
C GLU A 110 -17.29 -15.56 9.70
N ASN A 111 -17.76 -16.75 9.34
CA ASN A 111 -19.15 -16.98 8.91
C ASN A 111 -20.18 -16.90 10.05
N LYS A 112 -19.76 -16.89 11.32
CA LYS A 112 -20.67 -16.88 12.48
C LYS A 112 -20.92 -15.48 13.04
N ASP A 113 -20.10 -14.50 12.66
CA ASP A 113 -20.19 -13.11 13.13
C ASP A 113 -21.01 -12.21 12.17
N ASN A 114 -21.81 -12.80 11.27
CA ASN A 114 -22.74 -12.13 10.34
C ASN A 114 -24.21 -12.43 10.65
#